data_AF-A0A7S2IPJ7-F1
#
_entry.id   AF-A0A7S2IPJ7-F1
#
_cell.length_a   1.000
_cell.length_b   1.000
_cell.length_c   1.000
_cell.angle_alpha   90.00
_cell.angle_beta   90.00
_cell.angle_gamma   90.00
#
_symmetry.space_group_name_H-M   'P 1'
#
loop_
_entity.id
_entity.type
_entity.pdbx_description
1 polymer ?
#
loop_
_entity_poly.entity_id
_entity_poly.type
_entity_poly.pdbx_seq_one_letter_code
_entity_poly.pdbx_strand_id
1 'polypeptide(L)'
;GGAPPPPRAPPPPASGHYEKPPCQADEVAARIQQFGGALCAPPCTAGGGCPSDVPEGTTAQAQCVLRDAASRQYCALTCSRSAACPRGARCKSLGFVGLCVYPD
;
A
#
# COMPACT_ATOMS: atom_id res chain seq x y z
N GLY A 1 -36.54 -17.92 4.77
CA GLY A 1 -35.37 -17.19 5.25
C GLY A 1 -34.20 -17.54 4.35
N GLY A 2 -33.60 -16.54 3.70
CA GLY A 2 -32.40 -16.75 2.87
C GLY A 2 -31.16 -16.56 3.74
N ALA A 3 -30.22 -17.52 3.67
CA ALA A 3 -28.92 -17.39 4.32
C ALA A 3 -28.14 -16.20 3.72
N PRO A 4 -27.32 -15.48 4.52
CA PRO A 4 -26.45 -14.44 3.99
C PRO A 4 -25.43 -15.03 3.00
N PRO A 5 -25.00 -14.27 1.97
CA PRO A 5 -23.97 -14.74 1.07
C PRO A 5 -22.66 -14.99 1.84
N PRO A 6 -21.86 -15.99 1.46
CA PRO A 6 -20.56 -16.23 2.07
C PRO A 6 -19.69 -14.96 1.93
N PRO A 7 -18.79 -14.68 2.90
CA PRO A 7 -17.82 -13.61 2.74
C PRO A 7 -17.02 -13.87 1.45
N ARG A 8 -16.84 -12.81 0.64
CA ARG A 8 -16.07 -12.90 -0.61
C ARG A 8 -14.70 -13.48 -0.28
N ALA A 9 -14.31 -14.53 -0.99
CA ALA A 9 -12.96 -15.08 -0.91
C ALA A 9 -11.95 -13.94 -1.13
N PRO A 10 -10.82 -13.92 -0.39
CA PRO A 10 -9.77 -12.94 -0.65
C PRO A 10 -9.32 -13.06 -2.12
N PRO A 11 -8.97 -11.94 -2.76
CA PRO A 11 -8.39 -11.99 -4.10
C PRO A 11 -7.16 -12.94 -4.09
N PRO A 12 -6.85 -13.61 -5.21
CA PRO A 12 -5.58 -14.33 -5.32
C PRO A 12 -4.44 -13.37 -4.98
N PRO A 13 -3.34 -13.86 -4.36
CA PRO A 13 -2.24 -12.99 -4.00
C PRO A 13 -1.76 -12.29 -5.27
N ALA A 14 -1.83 -10.96 -5.33
CA ALA A 14 -0.98 -10.28 -6.30
C ALA A 14 0.45 -10.62 -5.88
N SER A 15 1.36 -10.76 -6.84
CA SER A 15 2.71 -11.26 -6.58
C SER A 15 3.60 -10.23 -5.85
N GLY A 16 3.16 -9.69 -4.72
CA GLY A 16 3.89 -8.78 -3.84
C GLY A 16 2.99 -7.92 -2.97
N HIS A 17 3.62 -7.17 -2.07
CA HIS A 17 3.00 -6.11 -1.25
C HIS A 17 2.78 -4.83 -2.07
N TYR A 18 2.10 -3.83 -1.50
CA TYR A 18 1.84 -2.50 -2.11
C TYR A 18 0.97 -2.51 -3.37
N GLU A 19 0.16 -3.54 -3.48
CA GLU A 19 -0.85 -3.71 -4.52
C GLU A 19 -2.02 -2.72 -4.38
N LYS A 20 -2.89 -2.73 -5.40
CA LYS A 20 -4.14 -1.96 -5.35
C LYS A 20 -5.09 -2.63 -4.35
N PRO A 21 -5.72 -1.89 -3.43
CA PRO A 21 -6.77 -2.44 -2.58
C PRO A 21 -7.87 -3.14 -3.40
N PRO A 22 -8.37 -4.32 -2.97
CA PRO A 22 -8.21 -4.95 -1.66
C PRO A 22 -6.82 -5.54 -1.37
N CYS A 23 -6.32 -5.34 -0.15
CA CYS A 23 -4.98 -5.72 0.29
C CYS A 23 -4.89 -7.17 0.80
N GLN A 24 -3.67 -7.71 0.85
CA GLN A 24 -3.38 -8.96 1.55
C GLN A 24 -3.74 -8.92 3.04
N ALA A 25 -3.81 -10.11 3.65
CA ALA A 25 -4.14 -10.28 5.07
C ALA A 25 -3.11 -9.65 6.03
N ASP A 26 -1.86 -9.52 5.60
CA ASP A 26 -0.74 -8.90 6.32
C ASP A 26 -0.50 -7.43 5.95
N GLU A 27 -1.37 -6.86 5.12
CA GLU A 27 -1.36 -5.46 4.74
C GLU A 27 -2.60 -4.71 5.26
N VAL A 28 -2.45 -3.41 5.50
CA VAL A 28 -3.59 -2.54 5.81
C VAL A 28 -3.86 -1.58 4.67
N ALA A 29 -5.14 -1.36 4.37
CA ALA A 29 -5.55 -0.32 3.43
C ALA A 29 -5.37 1.06 4.08
N ALA A 30 -4.23 1.69 3.84
CA ALA A 30 -3.95 3.04 4.29
C ALA A 30 -4.56 4.05 3.32
N ARG A 31 -5.50 4.87 3.80
CA ARG A 31 -6.15 5.92 3.02
C ARG A 31 -5.53 7.27 3.34
N ILE A 32 -4.85 7.87 2.36
CA ILE A 32 -4.24 9.18 2.54
C ILE A 32 -5.29 10.25 2.20
N GLN A 33 -5.88 10.84 3.24
CA GLN A 33 -6.97 11.82 3.10
C GLN A 33 -6.60 12.99 2.16
N GLN A 34 -5.34 13.43 2.18
CA GLN A 34 -4.85 14.53 1.35
C GLN A 34 -4.83 14.23 -0.16
N PHE A 35 -4.80 12.96 -0.57
CA PHE A 35 -4.68 12.59 -1.99
C PHE A 35 -5.94 11.97 -2.59
N GLY A 36 -6.95 11.67 -1.77
CA GLY A 36 -8.15 10.99 -2.26
C GLY A 36 -7.85 9.61 -2.86
N GLY A 37 -7.08 8.79 -2.13
CA GLY A 37 -6.68 7.47 -2.59
C GLY A 37 -6.25 6.56 -1.45
N ALA A 38 -6.01 5.30 -1.78
CA ALA A 38 -5.59 4.27 -0.86
C ALA A 38 -4.35 3.54 -1.36
N LEU A 39 -3.60 2.95 -0.44
CA LEU A 39 -2.55 1.99 -0.74
C LEU A 39 -2.61 0.83 0.24
N CYS A 40 -2.12 -0.33 -0.19
CA CYS A 40 -1.83 -1.41 0.71
C CYS A 40 -0.46 -1.16 1.34
N ALA A 41 -0.43 -1.16 2.67
CA ALA A 41 0.72 -0.80 3.46
C ALA A 41 0.97 -1.90 4.51
N PRO A 42 2.03 -2.70 4.38
CA PRO A 42 2.42 -3.65 5.40
C PRO A 42 2.91 -2.92 6.65
N PRO A 43 2.74 -3.50 7.85
CA PRO A 43 3.34 -2.95 9.06
C PRO A 43 4.87 -3.02 8.96
N CYS A 44 5.57 -2.02 9.50
CA CYS A 44 7.01 -2.09 9.57
C CYS A 44 7.47 -3.21 10.50
N THR A 45 8.56 -3.87 10.14
CA THR A 45 9.21 -4.84 11.03
C THR A 45 9.86 -4.12 12.22
N ALA A 46 10.20 -4.85 13.29
CA ALA A 46 10.78 -4.27 14.51
C ALA A 46 12.12 -3.50 14.27
N GLY A 47 12.79 -3.75 13.15
CA GLY A 47 14.00 -3.01 12.72
C GLY A 47 13.71 -1.85 11.76
N GLY A 48 12.45 -1.48 11.52
CA GLY A 48 12.07 -0.46 10.53
C GLY A 48 12.16 -0.94 9.08
N GLY A 49 12.33 -2.25 8.85
CA GLY A 49 12.40 -2.86 7.52
C GLY A 49 11.02 -3.04 6.90
N CYS A 50 11.00 -3.05 5.58
CA CYS A 50 9.80 -3.21 4.76
C CYS A 50 9.97 -4.35 3.75
N PRO A 51 8.89 -5.08 3.43
CA PRO A 51 8.93 -6.08 2.38
C PRO A 51 9.36 -5.44 1.05
N SER A 52 10.22 -6.14 0.32
CA SER A 52 10.75 -5.71 -0.97
C SER A 52 10.11 -6.44 -2.15
N ASP A 53 9.21 -7.37 -1.88
CA ASP A 53 8.37 -7.99 -2.89
C ASP A 53 7.30 -6.99 -3.31
N VAL A 54 7.52 -6.44 -4.49
CA VAL A 54 6.70 -5.38 -5.09
C VAL A 54 6.12 -5.90 -6.40
N PRO A 55 5.00 -5.32 -6.89
CA PRO A 55 4.41 -5.75 -8.14
C PRO A 55 5.37 -5.48 -9.31
N GLU A 56 5.27 -6.30 -10.36
CA GLU A 56 6.16 -6.21 -11.52
C GLU A 56 6.19 -4.80 -12.14
N GLY A 57 7.39 -4.34 -12.51
CA GLY A 57 7.62 -3.02 -13.07
C GLY A 57 7.73 -1.89 -12.02
N THR A 58 7.55 -2.20 -10.74
CA THR A 58 7.80 -1.25 -9.65
C THR A 58 9.31 -1.04 -9.48
N THR A 59 9.73 0.21 -9.49
CA THR A 59 11.12 0.63 -9.18
C THR A 59 11.19 1.55 -7.97
N ALA A 60 10.04 1.89 -7.38
CA ALA A 60 9.93 2.59 -6.12
C ALA A 60 10.48 1.73 -4.97
N GLN A 61 11.04 2.38 -3.95
CA GLN A 61 11.61 1.69 -2.80
C GLN A 61 10.61 1.68 -1.65
N ALA A 62 10.45 0.53 -1.00
CA ALA A 62 9.65 0.45 0.21
C ALA A 62 10.38 1.11 1.38
N GLN A 63 9.73 2.05 2.06
CA GLN A 63 10.27 2.68 3.26
C GLN A 63 9.22 2.76 4.35
N CYS A 64 9.68 2.62 5.59
CA CYS A 64 8.87 2.74 6.79
C CYS A 64 8.61 4.22 7.12
N VAL A 65 7.77 4.86 6.32
CA VAL A 65 7.54 6.32 6.37
C VAL A 65 6.11 6.69 6.77
N LEU A 66 5.17 5.74 6.72
CA LEU A 66 3.81 5.99 7.17
C LEU A 66 3.72 5.76 8.67
N ARG A 67 2.91 6.59 9.32
CA ARG A 67 2.56 6.47 10.73
C ARG A 67 1.09 6.78 10.91
N ASP A 68 0.39 5.92 11.63
CA ASP A 68 -1.02 6.16 11.98
C ASP A 68 -1.17 6.97 13.28
N ALA A 69 -2.41 7.27 13.64
CA ALA A 69 -2.73 7.98 14.88
C ALA A 69 -2.36 7.18 16.14
N ALA A 70 -2.30 5.85 16.06
CA ALA A 70 -1.89 4.97 17.15
C ALA A 70 -0.34 4.84 17.25
N SER A 71 0.41 5.64 16.49
CA SER A 71 1.88 5.59 16.44
C SER A 71 2.46 4.28 15.90
N ARG A 72 1.67 3.49 15.17
CA ARG A 72 2.11 2.33 14.42
C ARG A 72 2.72 2.80 13.11
N GLN A 73 3.84 2.20 12.75
CA GLN A 73 4.53 2.53 11.52
C GLN A 73 4.17 1.52 10.43
N TYR A 74 4.02 2.03 9.22
CA TYR A 74 3.67 1.26 8.04
C TYR A 74 4.63 1.57 6.89
N CYS A 75 4.80 0.57 6.05
CA CYS A 75 5.62 0.64 4.87
C CYS A 75 4.83 1.26 3.72
N ALA A 76 5.49 2.10 2.93
CA ALA A 76 4.95 2.61 1.69
C ALA A 76 6.05 2.69 0.65
N LEU A 77 5.65 2.55 -0.61
CA LEU A 77 6.56 2.75 -1.73
C LEU A 77 6.83 4.23 -1.92
N THR A 78 8.10 4.61 -1.76
CA THR A 78 8.56 5.96 -2.02
C THR A 78 9.00 6.12 -3.47
N CYS A 79 8.51 7.20 -4.08
CA CYS A 79 8.65 7.45 -5.50
C CYS A 79 9.04 8.90 -5.75
N SER A 80 9.75 9.13 -6.85
CA SER A 80 9.95 10.48 -7.40
C SER A 80 9.12 10.70 -8.67
N ARG A 81 8.73 9.62 -9.36
CA ARG A 81 7.97 9.64 -10.61
C ARG A 81 6.88 8.59 -10.55
N SER A 82 5.72 8.88 -11.14
CA SER A 82 4.62 7.90 -11.20
C SER A 82 4.99 6.62 -11.97
N ALA A 83 5.97 6.69 -12.88
CA ALA A 83 6.48 5.52 -13.59
C ALA A 83 7.25 4.53 -12.69
N ALA A 84 7.67 4.96 -11.49
CA ALA A 84 8.33 4.07 -10.53
C ALA A 84 7.32 3.25 -9.72
N CYS A 85 6.06 3.69 -9.70
CA CYS A 85 4.99 3.02 -8.98
C CYS A 85 4.42 1.85 -9.77
N PRO A 86 3.81 0.88 -9.08
CA PRO A 86 3.06 -0.20 -9.72
C PRO A 86 1.96 0.34 -10.64
N ARG A 87 1.55 -0.48 -11.60
CA ARG A 87 0.49 -0.11 -12.55
C ARG A 87 -0.79 0.30 -11.83
N GLY A 88 -1.28 1.50 -12.15
CA GLY A 88 -2.49 2.06 -11.55
C GLY A 88 -2.23 2.94 -10.32
N ALA A 89 -1.04 2.87 -9.71
CA ALA A 89 -0.65 3.83 -8.67
C ALA A 89 -0.11 5.13 -9.29
N ARG A 90 -0.22 6.21 -8.53
CA ARG A 90 0.32 7.53 -8.87
C ARG A 90 1.24 7.98 -7.76
N CYS A 91 2.34 8.61 -8.16
CA CYS A 91 3.25 9.20 -7.19
C CYS A 91 2.65 10.49 -6.66
N LYS A 92 2.40 10.54 -5.34
CA LYS A 92 1.80 11.65 -4.62
C LYS A 92 2.74 12.14 -3.52
N SER A 93 3.05 13.43 -3.53
CA SER A 93 4.00 14.02 -2.58
C SER A 93 3.35 14.27 -1.22
N LEU A 94 3.76 13.50 -0.21
CA LEU A 94 3.38 13.66 1.20
C LEU A 94 4.51 14.36 1.96
N GLY A 95 4.39 15.67 2.12
CA GLY A 95 5.46 16.48 2.70
C GLY A 95 6.72 16.41 1.83
N PHE A 96 7.81 15.87 2.40
CA PHE A 96 9.11 15.75 1.72
C PHE A 96 9.30 14.44 0.94
N VAL A 97 8.39 13.47 1.08
CA VAL A 97 8.50 12.16 0.42
C VAL A 97 7.39 11.97 -0.61
N GLY A 98 7.69 11.38 -1.76
CA GLY A 98 6.65 10.93 -2.70
C GLY A 98 6.22 9.53 -2.38
N LEU A 99 4.92 9.24 -2.40
CA LEU A 99 4.33 7.93 -2.12
C LEU A 99 3.51 7.42 -3.31
N CYS A 100 3.61 6.13 -3.60
CA CYS A 100 2.72 5.49 -4.55
C CYS A 100 1.34 5.27 -3.92
N VAL A 101 0.32 5.93 -4.46
CA VAL A 101 -1.06 5.85 -3.98
C VAL A 101 -1.96 5.49 -5.15
N TYR A 102 -2.89 4.55 -4.94
CA TYR A 102 -3.92 4.25 -5.91
C TYR A 102 -5.05 5.26 -5.73
N PRO A 103 -5.33 6.11 -6.74
CA PRO A 103 -6.51 6.97 -6.70
C PRO A 103 -7.78 6.10 -6.71
N ASP A 104 -8.83 6.60 -6.07
CA ASP A 104 -10.18 6.02 -6.09
C ASP A 104 -10.74 5.97 -7.53
#